data_AF-A0A484MPK4-F1
#
_entry.id   AF-A0A484MPK4-F1
#
_cell.length_a   1.000
_cell.length_b   1.000
_cell.length_c   1.000
_cell.angle_alpha   90.00
_cell.angle_beta   90.00
_cell.angle_gamma   90.00
#
_symmetry.space_group_name_H-M   'P 1'
#
loop_
_entity.id
_entity.type
_entity.pdbx_description
1 polymer ?
#
loop_
_entity_poly.entity_id
_entity_poly.type
_entity_poly.pdbx_seq_one_letter_code
_entity_poly.pdbx_strand_id
1 'polypeptide(L)'
;MSLSRGSGSAWLPEPSREDERSAEPGRKDERSAEPSRNNPERNPTILDVVQYIPKPKEKWDDRDCKTHNLDNVAKAAIFKTLDPITFSKIKHLKTAMEIWQGLGKLCEGSEDQRKQKIEVLLEKFKSFKMLPGESFDMLDERFHKILNDLASLNHVLSPKEKNVRLVRSLPAEWYTKATTIEEVLGKIL
;
A
#
# COMPACT_ATOMS: atom_id res chain seq x y z
N MET A 1 -25.06 -67.05 -4.41
CA MET A 1 -26.49 -66.71 -4.57
C MET A 1 -26.99 -66.16 -3.23
N SER A 2 -27.37 -64.88 -3.21
CA SER A 2 -28.39 -64.18 -2.38
C SER A 2 -28.37 -64.41 -0.84
N LEU A 3 -28.44 -63.40 0.05
CA LEU A 3 -29.44 -62.34 0.17
C LEU A 3 -28.95 -61.21 1.10
N SER A 4 -29.20 -59.96 0.70
CA SER A 4 -29.25 -58.78 1.56
C SER A 4 -30.36 -58.85 2.59
N ARG A 5 -30.15 -58.27 3.78
CA ARG A 5 -31.22 -57.58 4.55
C ARG A 5 -30.65 -56.32 5.20
N GLY A 6 -31.12 -55.18 4.72
CA GLY A 6 -30.96 -53.89 5.38
C GLY A 6 -31.93 -53.76 6.56
N SER A 7 -31.51 -53.01 7.57
CA SER A 7 -32.37 -52.58 8.66
C SER A 7 -32.67 -51.10 8.49
N GLY A 8 -33.84 -50.79 7.96
CA GLY A 8 -34.49 -49.49 8.08
C GLY A 8 -35.38 -49.51 9.32
N SER A 9 -35.28 -48.48 10.15
CA SER A 9 -36.25 -48.20 11.21
C SER A 9 -36.99 -46.91 10.88
N ALA A 10 -38.31 -47.03 10.91
CA ALA A 10 -39.29 -46.08 10.42
C ALA A 10 -39.69 -45.03 11.46
N TRP A 11 -40.01 -43.85 10.93
CA TRP A 11 -41.02 -42.86 11.31
C TRP A 11 -41.98 -43.17 12.46
N LEU A 12 -42.17 -42.19 13.36
CA LEU A 12 -43.46 -41.83 13.97
C LEU A 12 -43.53 -40.30 14.24
N PRO A 13 -44.75 -39.70 14.34
CA PRO A 13 -45.10 -38.43 13.70
C PRO A 13 -45.33 -37.25 14.65
N GLU A 14 -45.32 -36.03 14.08
CA GLU A 14 -45.82 -34.80 14.71
C GLU A 14 -47.34 -34.84 14.96
N PRO A 15 -47.84 -34.29 16.09
CA PRO A 15 -49.25 -34.01 16.27
C PRO A 15 -49.62 -32.58 15.80
N SER A 16 -50.64 -32.52 14.93
CA SER A 16 -51.30 -31.30 14.45
C SER A 16 -52.39 -30.80 15.41
N ARG A 17 -52.44 -29.46 15.55
CA ARG A 17 -53.58 -28.52 15.74
C ARG A 17 -54.93 -29.02 16.30
N GLU A 18 -55.40 -28.29 17.32
CA GLU A 18 -56.76 -27.72 17.46
C GLU A 18 -56.56 -26.30 18.07
N ASP A 19 -56.87 -25.20 17.37
CA ASP A 19 -58.15 -24.44 17.36
C ASP A 19 -58.59 -24.03 18.80
N GLU A 20 -58.96 -22.81 19.16
CA GLU A 20 -59.59 -21.68 18.49
C GLU A 20 -59.58 -20.49 19.49
N ARG A 21 -59.69 -19.24 19.01
CA ARG A 21 -60.54 -18.14 19.54
C ARG A 21 -59.94 -16.75 19.34
N SER A 22 -60.28 -16.20 18.18
CA SER A 22 -60.71 -14.82 17.87
C SER A 22 -60.61 -13.73 18.96
N ALA A 23 -59.94 -12.62 18.63
CA ALA A 23 -60.50 -11.26 18.65
C ALA A 23 -59.47 -10.20 18.16
N GLU A 24 -59.67 -9.67 16.94
CA GLU A 24 -59.36 -8.27 16.62
C GLU A 24 -60.46 -7.38 17.26
N PRO A 25 -60.24 -6.10 17.66
CA PRO A 25 -59.99 -5.03 16.67
C PRO A 25 -59.18 -3.79 17.14
N GLY A 26 -58.72 -3.00 16.16
CA GLY A 26 -58.60 -1.55 16.33
C GLY A 26 -57.42 -0.88 15.65
N ARG A 27 -57.61 -0.45 14.39
CA ARG A 27 -56.81 0.64 13.79
C ARG A 27 -56.92 1.90 14.65
N LYS A 28 -55.78 2.54 14.92
CA LYS A 28 -55.68 3.99 14.94
C LYS A 28 -54.44 4.40 14.16
N ASP A 29 -54.71 5.10 13.07
CA ASP A 29 -53.76 5.82 12.26
C ASP A 29 -53.09 6.91 13.12
N GLU A 30 -51.77 6.97 13.15
CA GLU A 30 -51.07 8.21 13.49
C GLU A 30 -49.77 8.34 12.69
N ARG A 31 -49.96 8.93 11.51
CA ARG A 31 -48.97 9.67 10.72
C ARG A 31 -48.16 10.59 11.64
N SER A 32 -46.83 10.47 11.64
CA SER A 32 -45.91 11.63 11.70
C SER A 32 -44.45 11.25 11.41
N ALA A 33 -44.00 11.76 10.25
CA ALA A 33 -42.67 12.28 9.95
C ALA A 33 -41.43 11.37 10.15
N GLU A 34 -40.91 10.86 9.02
CA GLU A 34 -39.48 10.60 8.84
C GLU A 34 -38.69 11.94 8.87
N PRO A 35 -37.65 12.09 9.71
CA PRO A 35 -36.70 13.18 9.53
C PRO A 35 -35.57 12.70 8.62
N SER A 36 -35.54 13.30 7.42
CA SER A 36 -34.48 13.27 6.43
C SER A 36 -33.09 13.19 7.06
N ARG A 37 -32.32 12.15 6.71
CA ARG A 37 -30.87 12.11 6.93
C ARG A 37 -30.22 13.19 6.08
N ASN A 38 -30.21 14.40 6.60
CA ASN A 38 -29.40 15.49 6.09
C ASN A 38 -27.95 15.13 6.37
N ASN A 39 -27.22 14.80 5.31
CA ASN A 39 -25.78 14.65 5.28
C ASN A 39 -25.15 16.06 5.28
N PRO A 40 -24.40 16.48 6.32
CA PRO A 40 -23.48 17.58 6.18
C PRO A 40 -22.16 17.01 5.65
N GLU A 41 -21.80 17.50 4.47
CA GLU A 41 -20.54 17.37 3.75
C GLU A 41 -19.33 16.98 4.61
N ARG A 42 -18.66 15.90 4.20
CA ARG A 42 -17.30 15.58 4.63
C ARG A 42 -16.38 16.72 4.21
N ASN A 43 -15.91 17.50 5.18
CA ASN A 43 -14.70 18.29 5.02
C ASN A 43 -13.49 17.39 5.34
N PRO A 44 -12.59 17.10 4.38
CA PRO A 44 -11.49 16.16 4.59
C PRO A 44 -10.26 16.91 5.10
N THR A 45 -10.20 17.28 6.37
CA THR A 45 -8.92 17.68 6.98
C THR A 45 -8.92 17.45 8.48
N ILE A 46 -7.81 16.86 8.96
CA ILE A 46 -7.40 16.62 10.35
C ILE A 46 -8.02 15.36 10.99
N LEU A 47 -7.33 14.22 10.85
CA LEU A 47 -7.41 13.13 11.84
C LEU A 47 -6.92 13.70 13.17
N ASP A 48 -7.86 14.14 14.01
CA ASP A 48 -7.61 14.49 15.39
C ASP A 48 -7.03 13.25 16.08
N VAL A 49 -5.75 13.34 16.45
CA VAL A 49 -5.09 12.29 17.22
C VAL A 49 -5.71 12.37 18.61
N VAL A 50 -6.81 11.63 18.82
CA VAL A 50 -7.40 11.47 20.15
C VAL A 50 -6.34 10.83 21.03
N GLN A 51 -5.65 11.66 21.80
CA GLN A 51 -4.62 11.24 22.74
C GLN A 51 -5.32 10.49 23.87
N TYR A 52 -5.32 9.16 23.79
CA TYR A 52 -5.87 8.32 24.84
C TYR A 52 -5.04 8.50 26.12
N ILE A 53 -5.65 9.10 27.13
CA ILE A 53 -5.09 9.18 28.49
C ILE A 53 -5.51 7.90 29.22
N PRO A 54 -4.57 6.98 29.53
CA PRO A 54 -4.92 5.73 30.19
C PRO A 54 -5.48 6.01 31.60
N LYS A 55 -6.65 5.44 31.92
CA LYS A 55 -7.18 5.45 33.29
C LYS A 55 -6.19 4.74 34.22
N PRO A 56 -6.04 5.18 35.49
CA PRO A 56 -5.29 4.44 36.50
C PRO A 56 -5.80 3.00 36.62
N LYS A 57 -4.88 2.03 36.75
CA LYS A 57 -5.20 0.59 36.78
C LYS A 57 -6.19 0.23 37.89
N GLU A 58 -6.18 1.00 38.96
CA GLU A 58 -7.04 0.85 40.14
C GLU A 58 -8.52 1.13 39.84
N LYS A 59 -8.84 1.74 38.71
CA LYS A 59 -10.22 2.08 38.28
C LYS A 59 -10.68 1.28 37.05
N TRP A 60 -9.94 0.26 36.64
CA TRP A 60 -10.28 -0.53 35.46
C TRP A 60 -11.50 -1.41 35.72
N ASP A 61 -12.41 -1.42 34.75
CA ASP A 61 -13.46 -2.44 34.65
C ASP A 61 -12.97 -3.63 33.80
N ASP A 62 -13.77 -4.70 33.73
CA ASP A 62 -13.43 -5.90 32.94
C ASP A 62 -13.17 -5.60 31.46
N ARG A 63 -13.81 -4.56 30.92
CA ARG A 63 -13.66 -4.14 29.52
C ARG A 63 -12.29 -3.47 29.31
N ASP A 64 -11.89 -2.59 30.22
CA ASP A 64 -10.59 -1.92 30.23
C ASP A 64 -9.46 -2.98 30.34
N CYS A 65 -9.61 -3.97 31.23
CA CYS A 65 -8.68 -5.11 31.36
C CYS A 65 -8.56 -5.92 30.06
N LYS A 66 -9.68 -6.28 29.44
CA LYS A 66 -9.69 -7.04 28.18
C LYS A 66 -9.03 -6.27 27.05
N THR A 67 -9.32 -4.97 26.95
CA THR A 67 -8.76 -4.09 25.91
C THR A 67 -7.25 -3.94 26.07
N HIS A 68 -6.77 -3.70 27.30
CA HIS A 68 -5.34 -3.62 27.59
C HIS A 68 -4.61 -4.95 27.33
N ASN A 69 -5.24 -6.09 27.64
CA ASN A 69 -4.66 -7.38 27.32
C ASN A 69 -4.50 -7.57 25.80
N LEU A 70 -5.53 -7.24 25.02
CA LEU A 70 -5.47 -7.30 23.55
C LEU A 70 -4.41 -6.35 22.97
N ASP A 71 -4.30 -5.14 23.52
CA ASP A 71 -3.25 -4.19 23.12
C ASP A 71 -1.86 -4.77 23.38
N ASN A 72 -1.61 -5.36 24.55
CA ASN A 72 -0.32 -6.00 24.85
C ASN A 72 -0.01 -7.19 23.94
N VAL A 73 -1.01 -8.01 23.63
CA VAL A 73 -0.86 -9.12 22.68
C VAL A 73 -0.48 -8.58 21.30
N ALA A 74 -1.16 -7.54 20.82
CA ALA A 74 -0.86 -6.91 19.54
C ALA A 74 0.55 -6.28 19.53
N LYS A 75 0.94 -5.58 20.59
CA LYS A 75 2.29 -5.02 20.74
C LYS A 75 3.36 -6.11 20.67
N ALA A 76 3.18 -7.19 21.43
CA ALA A 76 4.10 -8.31 21.44
C ALA A 76 4.22 -8.96 20.05
N ALA A 77 3.09 -9.12 19.35
CA ALA A 77 3.08 -9.66 18.00
C ALA A 77 3.85 -8.76 17.01
N ILE A 78 3.62 -7.45 17.05
CA ILE A 78 4.34 -6.49 16.21
C ILE A 78 5.84 -6.50 16.54
N PHE A 79 6.21 -6.36 17.81
CA PHE A 79 7.63 -6.28 18.20
C PHE A 79 8.42 -7.54 17.87
N LYS A 80 7.79 -8.73 17.88
CA LYS A 80 8.44 -9.99 17.53
C LYS A 80 8.94 -10.01 16.08
N THR A 81 8.32 -9.25 15.18
CA THR A 81 8.68 -9.23 13.75
C THR A 81 9.66 -8.12 13.37
N LEU A 82 10.01 -7.22 14.31
CA LEU A 82 10.86 -6.07 14.01
C LEU A 82 12.34 -6.39 14.21
N ASP A 83 13.17 -5.83 13.34
CA ASP A 83 14.61 -5.79 13.56
C ASP A 83 14.96 -4.82 14.72
N PRO A 84 16.13 -4.97 15.35
CA PRO A 84 16.53 -4.14 16.49
C PRO A 84 16.56 -2.63 16.21
N ILE A 85 16.83 -2.22 14.97
CA ILE A 85 16.93 -0.80 14.60
C ILE A 85 15.52 -0.21 14.54
N THR A 86 14.60 -0.87 13.84
CA THR A 86 13.20 -0.43 13.76
C THR A 86 12.52 -0.46 15.13
N PHE A 87 12.74 -1.53 15.91
CA PHE A 87 12.23 -1.63 17.27
C PHE A 87 12.69 -0.46 18.15
N SER A 88 13.99 -0.14 18.14
CA SER A 88 14.55 0.94 18.96
C SER A 88 13.92 2.30 18.67
N LYS A 89 13.52 2.55 17.42
CA LYS A 89 12.88 3.80 17.01
C LYS A 89 11.45 3.96 17.52
N ILE A 90 10.69 2.87 17.70
CA ILE A 90 9.24 2.94 17.99
C ILE A 90 8.83 2.32 19.33
N LYS A 91 9.75 1.65 20.05
CA LYS A 91 9.46 0.96 21.32
C LYS A 91 8.89 1.84 22.43
N HIS A 92 9.07 3.15 22.33
CA HIS A 92 8.62 4.12 23.32
C HIS A 92 7.13 4.48 23.17
N LEU A 93 6.49 4.06 22.08
CA LEU A 93 5.07 4.27 21.82
C LEU A 93 4.23 3.34 22.71
N LYS A 94 3.09 3.85 23.20
CA LYS A 94 2.38 3.26 24.34
C LYS A 94 1.38 2.20 23.91
N THR A 95 0.65 2.43 22.82
CA THR A 95 -0.37 1.50 22.30
C THR A 95 0.08 0.78 21.03
N ALA A 96 -0.51 -0.38 20.74
CA ALA A 96 -0.28 -1.09 19.49
C ALA A 96 -0.60 -0.23 18.27
N MET A 97 -1.64 0.60 18.36
CA MET A 97 -2.06 1.52 17.30
C MET A 97 -1.00 2.59 17.03
N GLU A 98 -0.46 3.22 18.07
CA GLU A 98 0.63 4.20 17.92
C GLU A 98 1.86 3.55 17.29
N ILE A 99 2.23 2.34 17.73
CA ILE A 99 3.35 1.57 17.17
C ILE A 99 3.12 1.29 15.68
N TRP A 100 1.92 0.85 15.30
CA TRP A 100 1.55 0.60 13.91
C TRP A 100 1.62 1.88 13.04
N GLN A 101 1.10 2.99 13.54
CA GLN A 101 1.21 4.28 12.85
C GLN A 101 2.65 4.76 12.74
N GLY A 102 3.46 4.57 13.79
CA GLY A 102 4.89 4.88 13.79
C GLY A 102 5.66 4.08 12.74
N LEU A 103 5.36 2.79 12.59
CA LEU A 103 5.89 1.96 11.50
C LEU A 103 5.51 2.52 10.13
N GLY A 104 4.23 2.84 9.94
CA GLY A 104 3.75 3.46 8.71
C GLY A 104 4.57 4.70 8.32
N LYS A 105 4.77 5.61 9.28
CA LYS A 105 5.56 6.84 9.07
C LYS A 105 7.03 6.56 8.72
N LEU A 106 7.65 5.56 9.34
CA LEU A 106 9.04 5.19 9.02
C LEU A 106 9.15 4.62 7.60
N CYS A 107 8.21 3.75 7.21
CA CYS A 107 8.16 3.19 5.86
C CYS A 107 7.87 4.27 4.81
N GLU A 108 6.91 5.15 5.07
CA GLU A 108 6.55 6.27 4.19
C GLU A 108 7.74 7.21 3.99
N GLY A 109 8.44 7.59 5.07
CA GLY A 109 9.65 8.41 4.97
C GLY A 109 10.75 7.76 4.12
N SER A 110 10.93 6.44 4.23
CA SER A 110 11.86 5.69 3.38
C SER A 110 11.44 5.70 1.91
N GLU A 111 10.15 5.55 1.64
CA GLU A 111 9.60 5.57 0.29
C GLU A 111 9.68 6.95 -0.36
N ASP A 112 9.43 8.03 0.40
CA ASP A 112 9.53 9.39 -0.12
C ASP A 112 10.97 9.79 -0.41
N GLN A 113 11.92 9.39 0.45
CA GLN A 113 13.34 9.53 0.16
C GLN A 113 13.75 8.76 -1.10
N ARG A 114 13.23 7.54 -1.29
CA ARG A 114 13.48 6.74 -2.51
C ARG A 114 12.93 7.45 -3.75
N LYS A 115 11.70 7.95 -3.71
CA LYS A 115 11.07 8.71 -4.81
C LYS A 115 11.86 9.97 -5.15
N GLN A 116 12.25 10.76 -4.14
CA GLN A 116 13.05 11.96 -4.34
C GLN A 116 14.39 11.64 -5.01
N LYS A 117 15.06 10.57 -4.59
CA LYS A 117 16.32 10.13 -5.20
C LYS A 117 16.13 9.69 -6.66
N ILE A 118 15.02 9.00 -6.97
CA ILE A 118 14.66 8.64 -8.36
C ILE A 118 14.46 9.91 -9.20
N GLU A 119 13.73 10.89 -8.69
CA GLU A 119 13.46 12.15 -9.39
C GLU A 119 14.76 12.89 -9.75
N VAL A 120 15.67 13.04 -8.78
CA VAL A 120 17.00 13.64 -9.01
C VAL A 120 17.80 12.87 -10.06
N LEU A 121 17.77 11.54 -10.02
CA LEU A 121 18.47 10.72 -11.02
C LEU A 121 17.83 10.84 -12.41
N LEU A 122 16.51 10.94 -12.50
CA LEU A 122 15.80 11.17 -13.75
C LEU A 122 16.08 12.55 -14.33
N GLU A 123 16.17 13.58 -13.50
CA GLU A 123 16.61 14.92 -13.88
C GLU A 123 18.02 14.88 -14.48
N LYS A 124 18.94 14.20 -13.79
CA LYS A 124 20.33 14.00 -14.24
C LYS A 124 20.39 13.21 -15.55
N PHE A 125 19.56 12.18 -15.69
CA PHE A 125 19.43 11.41 -16.93
C PHE A 125 18.92 12.30 -18.07
N LYS A 126 17.85 13.07 -17.86
CA LYS A 126 17.24 13.99 -18.86
C LYS A 126 18.12 15.17 -19.23
N SER A 127 19.08 15.56 -18.39
CA SER A 127 20.05 16.62 -18.67
C SER A 127 21.41 16.07 -19.11
N PHE A 128 21.61 14.75 -19.12
CA PHE A 128 22.89 14.09 -19.41
C PHE A 128 23.46 14.44 -20.78
N LYS A 129 24.66 15.01 -20.82
CA LYS A 129 25.39 15.35 -22.05
C LYS A 129 26.86 14.98 -21.91
N MET A 130 27.50 14.81 -23.06
CA MET A 130 28.95 14.74 -23.17
C MET A 130 29.57 16.04 -22.72
N LEU A 131 30.62 15.94 -21.91
CA LEU A 131 31.39 17.08 -21.43
C LEU A 131 32.48 17.44 -22.46
N PRO A 132 32.94 18.71 -22.48
CA PRO A 132 34.06 19.11 -23.33
C PRO A 132 35.32 18.31 -22.99
N GLY A 133 35.95 17.71 -24.00
CA GLY A 133 37.17 16.90 -23.83
C GLY A 133 36.97 15.51 -23.22
N GLU A 134 35.72 15.11 -22.97
CA GLU A 134 35.40 13.76 -22.49
C GLU A 134 35.62 12.71 -23.59
N SER A 135 36.11 11.51 -23.27
CA SER A 135 36.10 10.38 -24.22
C SER A 135 34.75 9.68 -24.21
N PHE A 136 34.46 8.89 -25.26
CA PHE A 136 33.24 8.09 -25.28
C PHE A 136 33.18 7.10 -24.10
N ASP A 137 34.30 6.47 -23.73
CA ASP A 137 34.35 5.53 -22.60
C ASP A 137 33.97 6.21 -21.28
N MET A 138 34.49 7.43 -21.03
CA MET A 138 34.12 8.22 -19.85
C MET A 138 32.63 8.57 -19.83
N LEU A 139 32.08 8.93 -21.00
CA LEU A 139 30.66 9.21 -21.15
C LEU A 139 29.83 7.96 -20.85
N ASP A 140 30.21 6.81 -21.40
CA ASP A 140 29.51 5.54 -21.24
C ASP A 140 29.52 5.08 -19.78
N GLU A 141 30.66 5.18 -19.10
CA GLU A 141 30.78 4.90 -17.66
C GLU A 141 29.84 5.78 -16.83
N ARG A 142 29.82 7.10 -17.08
CA ARG A 142 28.91 8.01 -16.36
C ARG A 142 27.45 7.73 -16.66
N PHE A 143 27.12 7.35 -17.89
CA PHE A 143 25.77 7.01 -18.30
C PHE A 143 25.29 5.74 -17.60
N HIS A 144 26.09 4.67 -17.64
CA HIS A 144 25.79 3.41 -16.95
C HIS A 144 25.72 3.58 -15.44
N LYS A 145 26.52 4.46 -14.85
CA LYS A 145 26.40 4.80 -13.44
C LYS A 145 24.99 5.30 -13.08
N ILE A 146 24.41 6.19 -13.88
CA ILE A 146 23.05 6.70 -13.65
C ILE A 146 22.02 5.57 -13.79
N LEU A 147 22.17 4.71 -14.80
CA LEU A 147 21.27 3.58 -15.03
C LEU A 147 21.32 2.57 -13.87
N ASN A 148 22.50 2.27 -13.36
CA ASN A 148 22.70 1.37 -12.23
C ASN A 148 22.14 1.97 -10.94
N ASP A 149 22.37 3.27 -10.70
CA ASP A 149 21.80 3.99 -9.56
C ASP A 149 20.26 3.95 -9.61
N LEU A 150 19.63 4.12 -10.78
CA LEU A 150 18.17 3.98 -10.96
C LEU A 150 17.68 2.54 -10.75
N ALA A 151 18.39 1.55 -11.31
CA ALA A 151 18.04 0.14 -11.18
C ALA A 151 18.10 -0.33 -9.72
N SER A 152 19.06 0.18 -8.94
CA SER A 152 19.17 -0.08 -7.50
C SER A 152 17.97 0.41 -6.68
N LEU A 153 17.17 1.34 -7.23
CA LEU A 153 15.95 1.87 -6.64
C LEU A 153 14.68 1.26 -7.24
N ASN A 154 14.82 0.12 -7.94
CA ASN A 154 13.78 -0.58 -8.69
C ASN A 154 13.13 0.28 -9.80
N HIS A 155 13.86 1.26 -10.34
CA HIS A 155 13.40 2.09 -11.46
C HIS A 155 14.19 1.75 -12.73
N VAL A 156 13.65 0.89 -13.58
CA VAL A 156 14.33 0.44 -14.80
C VAL A 156 13.78 1.14 -16.03
N LEU A 157 14.65 1.86 -16.73
CA LEU A 157 14.32 2.49 -18.00
C LEU A 157 14.29 1.47 -19.14
N SER A 158 13.38 1.68 -20.11
CA SER A 158 13.30 0.85 -21.30
C SER A 158 14.55 0.99 -22.17
N PRO A 159 14.89 -0.03 -22.99
CA PRO A 159 15.99 0.08 -23.96
C PRO A 159 15.85 1.30 -24.89
N LYS A 160 14.62 1.62 -25.31
CA LYS A 160 14.33 2.78 -26.15
C LYS A 160 14.69 4.10 -25.47
N GLU A 161 14.30 4.28 -24.21
CA GLU A 161 14.62 5.51 -23.45
C GLU A 161 16.12 5.68 -23.26
N LYS A 162 16.83 4.58 -22.94
CA LYS A 162 18.29 4.57 -22.81
C LYS A 162 18.96 4.99 -24.11
N ASN A 163 18.62 4.36 -25.23
CA ASN A 163 19.23 4.64 -26.53
C ASN A 163 18.96 6.07 -27.00
N VAL A 164 17.71 6.53 -26.91
CA VAL A 164 17.36 7.91 -27.28
C VAL A 164 18.13 8.91 -26.43
N ARG A 165 18.30 8.64 -25.13
CA ARG A 165 19.07 9.52 -24.26
C ARG A 165 20.56 9.53 -24.60
N LEU A 166 21.15 8.37 -24.82
CA LEU A 166 22.56 8.23 -25.16
C LEU A 166 22.88 9.00 -26.45
N VAL A 167 22.11 8.79 -27.51
CA VAL A 167 22.26 9.53 -28.77
C VAL A 167 22.13 11.04 -28.54
N ARG A 168 21.11 11.48 -27.80
CA ARG A 168 20.89 12.90 -27.45
C ARG A 168 21.98 13.53 -26.60
N SER A 169 22.80 12.71 -25.93
CA SER A 169 23.89 13.19 -25.09
C SER A 169 25.17 13.50 -25.88
N LEU A 170 25.30 12.95 -27.10
CA LEU A 170 26.47 13.14 -27.95
C LEU A 170 26.53 14.53 -28.60
N PRO A 171 27.72 15.07 -28.89
CA PRO A 171 27.90 16.33 -29.61
C PRO A 171 27.28 16.30 -31.01
N ALA A 172 26.91 17.49 -31.52
CA ALA A 172 26.32 17.65 -32.86
C ALA A 172 27.15 17.00 -33.98
N GLU A 173 28.48 17.04 -33.86
CA GLU A 173 29.45 16.47 -34.79
C GLU A 173 29.28 14.95 -35.01
N TRP A 174 28.76 14.24 -34.00
CA TRP A 174 28.50 12.80 -34.10
C TRP A 174 27.28 12.48 -34.96
N TYR A 175 26.29 13.38 -35.03
CA TYR A 175 25.14 13.20 -35.90
C TYR A 175 25.53 13.27 -37.37
N THR A 176 26.44 14.19 -37.73
CA THR A 176 26.96 14.33 -39.09
C THR A 176 27.73 13.09 -39.53
N LYS A 177 28.50 12.47 -38.62
CA LYS A 177 29.21 11.21 -38.90
C LYS A 177 28.24 10.05 -39.13
N ALA A 178 27.17 9.95 -38.34
CA ALA A 178 26.16 8.90 -38.51
C ALA A 178 25.40 9.03 -39.84
N THR A 179 24.95 10.22 -40.23
CA THR A 179 24.27 10.44 -41.51
C THR A 179 25.19 10.26 -42.72
N THR A 180 26.48 10.61 -42.59
CA THR A 180 27.46 10.36 -43.66
C THR A 180 27.65 8.85 -43.87
N ILE A 181 27.66 8.05 -42.80
CA ILE A 181 27.74 6.59 -42.89
C ILE A 181 26.48 6.03 -43.57
N GLU A 182 25.28 6.50 -43.22
CA GLU A 182 24.04 6.08 -43.88
C GLU A 182 24.01 6.47 -45.37
N GLU A 183 24.45 7.68 -45.74
CA GLU A 183 24.53 8.08 -47.15
C GLU A 183 25.55 7.28 -47.94
N VAL A 184 26.72 6.98 -47.36
CA VAL A 184 27.76 6.22 -48.04
C VAL A 184 27.31 4.76 -48.21
N LEU A 185 26.66 4.17 -47.22
CA LEU A 185 26.09 2.82 -47.32
C LEU A 185 24.91 2.75 -48.30
N GLY A 186 24.06 3.79 -48.36
CA GLY A 186 22.96 3.88 -49.30
C GLY A 186 23.37 4.15 -50.76
N LYS A 187 24.60 4.62 -50.99
CA LYS A 187 25.18 4.83 -52.34
C LYS A 187 25.99 3.62 -52.84
N ILE A 188 26.27 2.64 -51.98
CA ILE A 188 27.05 1.43 -52.31
C ILE A 188 26.14 0.23 -52.64
N LEU A 189 24.84 0.31 -52.34
CA LEU A 189 23.81 -0.65 -52.75
C LEU A 189 23.13 -0.21 -54.05
#